data_AF-A0A3A4Q1D8-F1
#
_entry.id   AF-A0A3A4Q1D8-F1
#
_cell.length_a   1.000
_cell.length_b   1.000
_cell.length_c   1.000
_cell.angle_alpha   90.00
_cell.angle_beta   90.00
_cell.angle_gamma   90.00
#
_symmetry.space_group_name_H-M   'P 1'
#
loop_
_entity.id
_entity.type
_entity.pdbx_description
1 polymer ?
#
loop_
_entity_poly.entity_id
_entity_poly.type
_entity_poly.pdbx_seq_one_letter_code
_entity_poly.pdbx_strand_id
1 'polypeptide(L)'
;MRIVHAILAGAAAIGCIAAALLGPGCTVSPPADDGLCRSDADCDDGVFCNGREVCQSDGTCADGPPCESDICPDCVCSESLRLCTMIPPCASSTDCDDGLFCNGQEQCVDGGCVPGEPVDCGDDPCSEALRACERCLCESDEDCTDGVFCNGQEVCEDCACRPGAPPCPEGEECDELTGECSACPCDSDADCDDGLICNGTETCVACACLAGEPLCPTENPRTGDFCNACDEELGGCLAPCVSDEECDDGAFCNGQETCDGCSCLTGTPPCPEGACDEEADACMGE
;
A
#
# COMPACT_ATOMS: atom_id res chain seq x y z
N MET A 1 45.53 6.70 -6.11
CA MET A 1 45.34 5.53 -5.21
C MET A 1 44.26 5.91 -4.22
N ARG A 2 43.11 5.25 -4.08
CA ARG A 2 42.40 4.20 -4.81
C ARG A 2 40.96 4.31 -4.24
N ILE A 3 39.95 4.31 -5.14
CA ILE A 3 38.69 3.54 -5.09
C ILE A 3 37.70 3.86 -3.93
N VAL A 4 36.59 4.61 -4.11
CA VAL A 4 35.25 4.43 -4.79
C VAL A 4 34.24 3.48 -4.10
N HIS A 5 33.01 4.01 -3.90
CA HIS A 5 31.67 3.36 -3.76
C HIS A 5 31.35 2.56 -2.48
N ALA A 6 30.11 2.31 -2.03
CA ALA A 6 28.77 2.91 -2.11
C ALA A 6 27.81 1.90 -1.41
N ILE A 7 26.71 2.38 -0.80
CA ILE A 7 25.38 1.73 -0.64
C ILE A 7 25.21 0.55 0.37
N LEU A 8 24.01 0.57 0.99
CA LEU A 8 23.08 -0.52 1.39
C LEU A 8 22.79 -0.72 2.89
N ALA A 9 21.62 -0.19 3.25
CA ALA A 9 20.52 -0.81 3.98
C ALA A 9 20.65 -2.26 4.48
N GLY A 10 20.03 -2.49 5.66
CA GLY A 10 19.44 -3.76 6.06
C GLY A 10 20.36 -4.65 6.90
N ALA A 11 20.06 -4.75 8.20
CA ALA A 11 20.60 -5.80 9.05
C ALA A 11 19.45 -6.55 9.73
N ALA A 12 18.75 -7.35 8.92
CA ALA A 12 18.20 -8.60 9.42
C ALA A 12 19.31 -9.66 9.37
N ALA A 13 19.37 -10.45 10.44
CA ALA A 13 20.01 -11.75 10.57
C ALA A 13 21.53 -11.85 10.86
N ILE A 14 21.78 -12.75 11.82
CA ILE A 14 22.99 -13.56 12.08
C ILE A 14 24.05 -12.96 13.00
N GLY A 15 24.20 -13.60 14.18
CA GLY A 15 25.52 -14.08 14.57
C GLY A 15 25.82 -14.10 16.07
N CYS A 16 25.33 -15.11 16.78
CA CYS A 16 25.97 -15.58 18.01
C CYS A 16 27.45 -15.87 17.75
N ILE A 17 28.35 -15.11 18.37
CA ILE A 17 29.78 -15.45 18.44
C ILE A 17 30.15 -15.68 19.91
N ALA A 18 30.35 -16.97 20.20
CA ALA A 18 31.32 -17.56 21.11
C ALA A 18 31.17 -17.37 22.63
N ALA A 19 30.62 -18.40 23.27
CA ALA A 19 31.29 -19.06 24.39
C ALA A 19 31.06 -20.57 24.29
N ALA A 20 31.93 -21.23 23.53
CA ALA A 20 32.09 -22.68 23.58
C ALA A 20 32.78 -23.06 24.89
N LEU A 21 32.20 -23.97 25.66
CA LEU A 21 32.85 -25.08 26.38
C LEU A 21 31.78 -25.82 27.22
N LEU A 22 31.45 -27.04 26.77
CA LEU A 22 30.60 -28.10 27.37
C LEU A 22 29.14 -28.18 26.87
N GLY A 23 28.92 -29.00 25.84
CA GLY A 23 27.62 -29.61 25.49
C GLY A 23 27.09 -29.26 24.08
N PRO A 24 26.64 -30.23 23.25
CA PRO A 24 25.96 -29.94 22.01
C PRO A 24 24.47 -29.66 22.28
N GLY A 25 23.92 -28.61 21.68
CA GLY A 25 22.47 -28.50 21.47
C GLY A 25 21.74 -27.43 22.29
N CYS A 26 21.95 -26.15 21.96
CA CYS A 26 20.82 -25.24 21.87
C CYS A 26 20.46 -25.13 20.39
N THR A 27 19.84 -26.17 19.86
CA THR A 27 19.01 -26.03 18.65
C THR A 27 17.60 -25.91 19.19
N VAL A 28 16.97 -24.74 19.06
CA VAL A 28 15.50 -24.67 19.06
C VAL A 28 15.08 -25.58 17.92
N SER A 29 14.66 -26.79 18.28
CA SER A 29 14.17 -27.77 17.34
C SER A 29 12.82 -27.22 16.87
N PRO A 30 12.58 -27.03 15.56
CA PRO A 30 11.26 -26.60 15.11
C PRO A 30 10.22 -27.61 15.64
N PRO A 31 9.00 -27.16 15.99
CA PRO A 31 7.93 -28.08 16.34
C PRO A 31 7.81 -29.11 15.21
N ALA A 32 7.46 -30.34 15.55
CA ALA A 32 7.23 -31.36 14.55
C ALA A 32 6.24 -30.82 13.48
N ASP A 33 6.40 -31.22 12.21
CA ASP A 33 5.55 -30.80 11.07
C ASP A 33 4.01 -30.93 11.32
N ASP A 34 3.63 -31.60 12.40
CA ASP A 34 2.28 -31.78 12.93
C ASP A 34 1.83 -30.78 14.02
N GLY A 35 2.66 -29.82 14.43
CA GLY A 35 2.32 -28.78 15.41
C GLY A 35 2.23 -29.26 16.87
N LEU A 36 2.69 -30.48 17.16
CA LEU A 36 2.68 -31.09 18.49
C LEU A 36 4.10 -31.21 19.07
N CYS A 37 4.21 -31.09 20.39
CA CYS A 37 5.47 -31.27 21.12
C CYS A 37 5.76 -32.77 21.35
N ARG A 38 7.05 -33.14 21.39
CA ARG A 38 7.52 -34.50 21.71
C ARG A 38 8.37 -34.52 22.98
N SER A 39 8.80 -33.36 23.45
CA SER A 39 9.57 -33.11 24.65
C SER A 39 9.39 -31.66 25.09
N ASP A 40 9.69 -31.36 26.37
CA ASP A 40 9.66 -29.99 26.90
C ASP A 40 10.53 -29.01 26.10
N ALA A 41 11.59 -29.49 25.44
CA ALA A 41 12.47 -28.63 24.63
C ALA A 41 11.80 -28.15 23.34
N ASP A 42 10.76 -28.84 22.86
CA ASP A 42 9.96 -28.42 21.71
C ASP A 42 8.93 -27.34 22.08
N CYS A 43 8.76 -27.11 23.38
CA CYS A 43 7.83 -26.13 23.90
C CYS A 43 8.47 -24.78 24.20
N ASP A 44 9.80 -24.62 24.13
CA ASP A 44 10.49 -23.35 24.42
C ASP A 44 10.01 -22.23 23.47
N ASP A 45 9.09 -21.39 23.93
CA ASP A 45 8.51 -20.26 23.19
C ASP A 45 9.40 -19.00 23.30
N GLY A 46 10.45 -19.05 24.11
CA GLY A 46 11.38 -17.96 24.35
C GLY A 46 10.87 -16.89 25.34
N VAL A 47 9.70 -17.06 25.94
CA VAL A 47 9.14 -16.27 27.04
C VAL A 47 9.64 -16.87 28.36
N PHE A 48 10.17 -16.04 29.26
CA PHE A 48 10.80 -16.52 30.49
C PHE A 48 9.83 -16.53 31.69
N CYS A 49 8.86 -15.63 31.69
CA CYS A 49 7.93 -15.32 32.78
C CYS A 49 6.56 -16.00 32.66
N ASN A 50 6.38 -16.91 31.72
CA ASN A 50 5.35 -17.95 31.75
C ASN A 50 5.93 -19.31 32.20
N GLY A 51 7.08 -19.27 32.89
CA GLY A 51 7.67 -20.44 33.55
C GLY A 51 8.27 -21.46 32.58
N ARG A 52 8.78 -22.56 33.14
CA ARG A 52 9.34 -23.64 32.30
C ARG A 52 8.20 -24.39 31.62
N GLU A 53 8.18 -24.34 30.30
CA GLU A 53 7.14 -24.99 29.50
C GLU A 53 7.33 -26.51 29.48
N VAL A 54 6.21 -27.23 29.58
CA VAL A 54 6.18 -28.69 29.67
C VAL A 54 5.34 -29.25 28.55
N CYS A 55 5.88 -30.26 27.88
CA CYS A 55 5.13 -30.98 26.86
C CYS A 55 4.18 -31.98 27.54
N GLN A 56 2.88 -31.77 27.36
CA GLN A 56 1.85 -32.63 27.91
C GLN A 56 1.73 -33.94 27.11
N SER A 57 1.14 -34.97 27.73
CA SER A 57 0.98 -36.30 27.12
C SER A 57 0.08 -36.32 25.88
N ASP A 58 -0.70 -35.26 25.65
CA ASP A 58 -1.54 -35.07 24.47
C ASP A 58 -0.84 -34.31 23.33
N GLY A 59 0.45 -33.96 23.51
CA GLY A 59 1.26 -33.24 22.52
C GLY A 59 1.09 -31.73 22.55
N THR A 60 0.40 -31.17 23.56
CA THR A 60 0.27 -29.72 23.76
C THR A 60 1.34 -29.17 24.68
N CYS A 61 1.78 -27.94 24.44
CA CYS A 61 2.65 -27.21 25.37
C CYS A 61 1.82 -26.50 26.44
N ALA A 62 2.27 -26.58 27.68
CA ALA A 62 1.70 -25.81 28.78
C ALA A 62 2.79 -25.02 29.51
N ASP A 63 2.46 -23.76 29.73
CA ASP A 63 3.20 -22.81 30.55
C ASP A 63 3.27 -23.27 32.00
N GLY A 64 4.43 -23.09 32.62
CA GLY A 64 4.65 -23.34 34.04
C GLY A 64 4.34 -22.09 34.88
N PRO A 65 4.26 -22.20 36.21
CA PRO A 65 4.27 -21.00 37.04
C PRO A 65 5.63 -20.29 36.95
N PRO A 66 5.68 -18.97 36.68
CA PRO A 66 6.94 -18.24 36.71
C PRO A 66 7.50 -18.20 38.13
N CYS A 67 8.84 -18.25 38.21
CA CYS A 67 9.57 -18.11 39.46
C CYS A 67 9.19 -19.16 40.54
N GLU A 68 8.93 -20.41 40.13
CA GLU A 68 8.74 -21.55 41.04
C GLU A 68 10.07 -21.92 41.72
N SER A 69 10.46 -21.19 42.75
CA SER A 69 11.66 -21.44 43.55
C SER A 69 11.39 -21.21 45.03
N ASP A 70 11.76 -22.18 45.87
CA ASP A 70 11.72 -22.10 47.34
C ASP A 70 12.55 -20.94 47.91
N ILE A 71 13.39 -20.31 47.08
CA ILE A 71 14.30 -19.22 47.47
C ILE A 71 13.61 -17.85 47.44
N CYS A 72 12.57 -17.66 46.62
CA CYS A 72 11.82 -16.41 46.59
C CYS A 72 10.34 -16.58 46.19
N PRO A 73 9.46 -16.82 47.17
CA PRO A 73 8.01 -16.93 46.95
C PRO A 73 7.38 -15.66 46.36
N ASP A 74 8.01 -14.50 46.54
CA ASP A 74 7.52 -13.17 46.13
C ASP A 74 8.43 -12.50 45.07
N CYS A 75 9.21 -13.28 44.32
CA CYS A 75 10.00 -12.73 43.22
C CYS A 75 9.11 -12.19 42.10
N VAL A 76 9.51 -11.06 41.53
CA VAL A 76 8.96 -10.58 40.26
C VAL A 76 9.84 -11.10 39.13
N CYS A 77 9.18 -11.59 38.08
CA CYS A 77 9.86 -12.08 36.90
C CYS A 77 10.16 -10.93 35.93
N SER A 78 11.40 -10.86 35.43
CA SER A 78 11.80 -9.93 34.36
C SER A 78 12.11 -10.69 33.08
N GLU A 79 11.31 -10.44 32.03
CA GLU A 79 11.53 -10.99 30.69
C GLU A 79 12.87 -10.53 30.09
N SER A 80 13.11 -9.22 30.13
CA SER A 80 14.29 -8.60 29.51
C SER A 80 15.60 -9.06 30.15
N LEU A 81 15.58 -9.34 31.46
CA LEU A 81 16.76 -9.80 32.20
C LEU A 81 16.81 -11.33 32.37
N ARG A 82 15.75 -12.04 31.95
CA ARG A 82 15.55 -13.49 32.13
C ARG A 82 15.91 -13.96 33.55
N LEU A 83 15.42 -13.22 34.55
CA LEU A 83 15.73 -13.47 35.96
C LEU A 83 14.51 -13.21 36.85
N CYS A 84 14.36 -14.06 37.87
CA CYS A 84 13.46 -13.82 39.00
C CYS A 84 14.24 -13.07 40.08
N THR A 85 13.81 -11.85 40.37
CA THR A 85 14.44 -11.02 41.40
C THR A 85 13.42 -10.64 42.45
N MET A 86 13.87 -10.58 43.70
CA MET A 86 13.13 -9.87 44.74
C MET A 86 13.14 -8.40 44.34
N ILE A 87 11.97 -7.76 44.25
CA ILE A 87 11.93 -6.30 44.30
C ILE A 87 12.23 -5.96 45.76
N PRO A 88 13.37 -5.31 46.08
CA PRO A 88 13.61 -4.90 47.45
C PRO A 88 12.49 -3.94 47.87
N PRO A 89 11.98 -4.06 49.11
CA PRO A 89 10.98 -3.13 49.58
C PRO A 89 11.53 -1.71 49.48
N CYS A 90 10.69 -0.77 49.03
CA CYS A 90 11.09 0.62 48.96
C CYS A 90 11.50 1.10 50.37
N ALA A 91 12.57 1.90 50.45
CA ALA A 91 12.99 2.52 51.71
C ALA A 91 12.47 3.96 51.82
N SER A 92 12.20 4.58 50.67
CA SER A 92 11.72 5.94 50.51
C SER A 92 10.90 6.07 49.24
N SER A 93 10.09 7.14 49.14
CA SER A 93 9.29 7.43 47.93
C SER A 93 10.15 7.64 46.68
N THR A 94 11.43 8.02 46.80
CA THR A 94 12.34 8.14 45.65
C THR A 94 12.67 6.78 45.01
N ASP A 95 12.58 5.69 45.78
CA ASP A 95 12.77 4.34 45.25
C ASP A 95 11.59 3.88 44.39
N CYS A 96 10.48 4.62 44.43
CA CYS A 96 9.23 4.30 43.74
C CYS A 96 9.00 5.12 42.48
N ASP A 97 9.87 6.07 42.12
CA ASP A 97 9.70 6.94 40.95
C ASP A 97 9.77 6.14 39.64
N ASP A 98 8.61 5.93 39.02
CA ASP A 98 8.44 5.27 37.72
C ASP A 98 8.73 6.21 36.53
N GLY A 99 9.04 7.48 36.82
CA GLY A 99 9.35 8.51 35.86
C GLY A 99 8.12 9.16 35.21
N LEU A 100 6.91 8.70 35.51
CA LEU A 100 5.66 9.26 35.03
C LEU A 100 5.26 10.46 35.90
N PHE A 101 4.96 11.57 35.25
CA PHE A 101 4.58 12.82 35.90
C PHE A 101 3.08 12.86 36.20
N CYS A 102 2.24 12.38 35.28
CA CYS A 102 0.79 12.61 35.30
C CYS A 102 0.05 11.72 36.31
N ASN A 103 0.55 10.52 36.59
CA ASN A 103 0.01 9.65 37.64
C ASN A 103 0.41 10.11 39.06
N GLY A 104 1.26 11.14 39.15
CA GLY A 104 1.69 11.74 40.41
C GLY A 104 2.82 10.96 41.10
N GLN A 105 3.58 11.67 41.93
CA GLN A 105 4.72 11.06 42.64
C GLN A 105 4.27 9.94 43.57
N GLU A 106 4.86 8.77 43.36
CA GLU A 106 4.58 7.55 44.08
C GLU A 106 5.13 7.59 45.49
N GLN A 107 4.45 6.89 46.39
CA GLN A 107 4.78 6.87 47.79
C GLN A 107 5.22 5.48 48.21
N CYS A 108 6.26 5.42 49.03
CA CYS A 108 6.64 4.19 49.69
C CYS A 108 5.81 3.99 50.97
N VAL A 109 4.92 3.00 50.96
CA VAL A 109 4.05 2.66 52.09
C VAL A 109 4.26 1.19 52.45
N ASP A 110 4.73 0.96 53.68
CA ASP A 110 5.00 -0.39 54.23
C ASP A 110 5.89 -1.27 53.34
N GLY A 111 6.88 -0.65 52.68
CA GLY A 111 7.81 -1.33 51.77
C GLY A 111 7.24 -1.60 50.37
N GLY A 112 6.00 -1.22 50.09
CA GLY A 112 5.40 -1.24 48.75
C GLY A 112 5.27 0.14 48.14
N CYS A 113 5.47 0.25 46.83
CA CYS A 113 5.20 1.48 46.09
C CYS A 113 3.70 1.58 45.80
N VAL A 114 3.09 2.68 46.21
CA VAL A 114 1.70 3.02 45.87
C VAL A 114 1.68 4.23 44.94
N PRO A 115 0.80 4.26 43.93
CA PRO A 115 0.64 5.42 43.05
C PRO A 115 0.38 6.71 43.83
N GLY A 116 0.87 7.83 43.30
CA GLY A 116 0.60 9.15 43.82
C GLY A 116 -0.83 9.63 43.57
N GLU A 117 -1.11 10.86 44.01
CA GLU A 117 -2.31 11.57 43.56
C GLU A 117 -2.04 12.14 42.17
N PRO A 118 -2.85 11.82 41.14
CA PRO A 118 -2.64 12.32 39.78
C PRO A 118 -2.59 13.84 39.75
N VAL A 119 -1.77 14.38 38.84
CA VAL A 119 -1.65 15.83 38.66
C VAL A 119 -3.00 16.40 38.21
N ASP A 120 -3.57 17.31 38.99
CA ASP A 120 -4.80 18.03 38.63
C ASP A 120 -4.46 19.14 37.62
N CYS A 121 -4.77 18.89 36.35
CA CYS A 121 -4.62 19.85 35.26
C CYS A 121 -5.92 20.60 34.94
N GLY A 122 -7.00 20.45 35.71
CA GLY A 122 -8.30 20.97 35.34
C GLY A 122 -8.77 20.38 34.01
N ASP A 123 -9.04 21.25 33.02
CA ASP A 123 -9.47 20.86 31.67
C ASP A 123 -8.29 20.62 30.71
N ASP A 124 -7.07 20.94 31.12
CA ASP A 124 -5.88 20.79 30.29
C ASP A 124 -5.33 19.35 30.32
N PRO A 125 -4.82 18.82 29.20
CA PRO A 125 -4.19 17.51 29.15
C PRO A 125 -2.84 17.53 29.90
N CYS A 126 -2.58 16.46 30.63
CA CYS A 126 -1.28 16.24 31.25
C CYS A 126 -0.30 15.59 30.26
N SER A 127 0.89 16.19 30.09
CA SER A 127 1.93 15.72 29.16
C SER A 127 3.11 15.11 29.92
N GLU A 128 3.33 13.80 29.71
CA GLU A 128 4.50 13.08 30.23
C GLU A 128 5.83 13.60 29.66
N ALA A 129 5.83 13.93 28.37
CA ALA A 129 7.02 14.40 27.67
C ALA A 129 7.48 15.77 28.17
N LEU A 130 6.54 16.67 28.48
CA LEU A 130 6.83 18.02 28.96
C LEU A 130 6.86 18.10 30.49
N ARG A 131 6.38 17.07 31.19
CA ARG A 131 6.19 17.04 32.65
C ARG A 131 5.38 18.25 33.14
N ALA A 132 4.31 18.58 32.42
CA ALA A 132 3.49 19.75 32.65
C ALA A 132 2.06 19.56 32.12
N CYS A 133 1.12 20.36 32.62
CA CYS A 133 -0.18 20.55 31.99
C CYS A 133 -0.01 21.45 30.77
N GLU A 134 -0.45 20.98 29.61
CA GLU A 134 -0.36 21.73 28.36
C GLU A 134 -1.70 22.37 28.05
N ARG A 135 -1.68 23.65 27.64
CA ARG A 135 -2.93 24.32 27.28
C ARG A 135 -3.52 23.66 26.05
N CYS A 136 -4.78 23.26 26.17
CA CYS A 136 -5.57 22.67 25.08
C CYS A 136 -5.53 23.56 23.82
N LEU A 137 -5.29 22.98 22.63
CA LEU A 137 -5.18 23.76 21.37
C LEU A 137 -6.55 24.28 20.88
N CYS A 138 -7.62 23.63 21.31
CA CYS A 138 -9.01 23.99 21.03
C CYS A 138 -9.85 23.69 22.28
N GLU A 139 -10.83 24.53 22.60
CA GLU A 139 -11.79 24.30 23.69
C GLU A 139 -13.18 23.93 23.14
N SER A 140 -13.45 24.29 21.88
CA SER A 140 -14.61 23.82 21.11
C SER A 140 -14.26 23.61 19.62
N ASP A 141 -15.20 23.02 18.88
CA ASP A 141 -15.11 22.86 17.43
C ASP A 141 -14.95 24.21 16.69
N GLU A 142 -15.43 25.31 17.28
CA GLU A 142 -15.34 26.65 16.69
C GLU A 142 -13.90 27.19 16.68
N ASP A 143 -13.03 26.69 17.57
CA ASP A 143 -11.61 27.03 17.58
C ASP A 143 -10.83 26.32 16.46
N CYS A 144 -11.43 25.28 15.86
CA CYS A 144 -10.78 24.42 14.89
C CYS A 144 -11.06 24.77 13.42
N THR A 145 -11.85 25.81 13.14
CA THR A 145 -12.16 26.21 11.77
C THR A 145 -10.90 26.68 11.02
N ASP A 146 -10.43 25.85 10.09
CA ASP A 146 -9.28 26.07 9.21
C ASP A 146 -9.69 26.71 7.87
N GLY A 147 -10.99 26.70 7.55
CA GLY A 147 -11.59 27.33 6.38
C GLY A 147 -11.49 26.50 5.10
N VAL A 148 -11.08 25.23 5.20
CA VAL A 148 -11.18 24.22 4.16
C VAL A 148 -12.57 23.59 4.27
N PHE A 149 -13.30 23.53 3.16
CA PHE A 149 -14.67 23.03 3.16
C PHE A 149 -14.72 21.51 2.96
N CYS A 150 -13.93 20.97 2.02
CA CYS A 150 -14.06 19.56 1.62
C CYS A 150 -13.45 18.56 2.61
N ASN A 151 -12.64 19.02 3.56
CA ASN A 151 -12.19 18.19 4.69
C ASN A 151 -13.23 18.12 5.82
N GLY A 152 -14.37 18.81 5.68
CA GLY A 152 -15.49 18.76 6.61
C GLY A 152 -15.33 19.62 7.85
N GLN A 153 -16.44 19.83 8.56
CA GLN A 153 -16.45 20.61 9.80
C GLN A 153 -15.51 19.98 10.84
N GLU A 154 -14.51 20.73 11.24
CA GLU A 154 -13.45 20.31 12.13
C GLU A 154 -13.98 20.13 13.55
N VAL A 155 -13.46 19.11 14.22
CA VAL A 155 -13.87 18.72 15.56
C VAL A 155 -12.68 18.85 16.50
N CYS A 156 -12.92 19.42 17.67
CA CYS A 156 -11.96 19.42 18.75
C CYS A 156 -12.06 18.08 19.50
N GLU A 157 -11.09 17.19 19.30
CA GLU A 157 -11.00 15.90 19.98
C GLU A 157 -9.65 15.76 20.67
N ASP A 158 -9.66 15.48 21.98
CA ASP A 158 -8.46 15.33 22.81
C ASP A 158 -7.48 16.50 22.68
N CYS A 159 -8.00 17.74 22.73
CA CYS A 159 -7.21 18.97 22.58
C CYS A 159 -6.47 19.12 21.25
N ALA A 160 -6.93 18.43 20.21
CA ALA A 160 -6.42 18.55 18.86
C ALA A 160 -7.56 18.76 17.85
N CYS A 161 -7.35 19.69 16.93
CA CYS A 161 -8.25 19.87 15.81
C CYS A 161 -8.07 18.74 14.80
N ARG A 162 -9.17 18.05 14.51
CA ARG A 162 -9.23 17.01 13.49
C ARG A 162 -10.19 17.43 12.39
N PRO A 163 -9.85 17.19 11.11
CA PRO A 163 -10.81 17.35 10.03
C PRO A 163 -12.06 16.50 10.26
N GLY A 164 -13.20 17.02 9.81
CA GLY A 164 -14.48 16.33 9.92
C GLY A 164 -14.67 15.21 8.90
N ALA A 165 -15.92 14.77 8.80
CA ALA A 165 -16.35 13.96 7.67
C ALA A 165 -16.52 14.85 6.43
N PRO A 166 -16.09 14.41 5.23
CA PRO A 166 -16.30 15.16 3.99
C PRO A 166 -17.78 15.55 3.84
N PRO A 167 -18.08 16.81 3.48
CA PRO A 167 -19.45 17.32 3.50
C PRO A 167 -20.32 16.78 2.36
N CYS A 168 -19.71 16.32 1.27
CA CYS A 168 -20.42 15.87 0.08
C CYS A 168 -20.78 14.38 0.15
N PRO A 169 -22.02 14.00 -0.22
CA PRO A 169 -22.45 12.62 -0.30
C PRO A 169 -21.74 11.85 -1.43
N GLU A 170 -21.88 10.52 -1.43
CA GLU A 170 -21.41 9.69 -2.54
C GLU A 170 -22.04 10.14 -3.87
N GLY A 171 -21.22 10.26 -4.92
CA GLY A 171 -21.65 10.73 -6.25
C GLY A 171 -21.62 12.26 -6.43
N GLU A 172 -21.03 13.01 -5.49
CA GLU A 172 -20.80 14.44 -5.63
C GLU A 172 -19.31 14.79 -5.50
N GLU A 173 -18.84 15.72 -6.33
CA GLU A 173 -17.51 16.30 -6.23
C GLU A 173 -17.57 17.57 -5.35
N CYS A 174 -16.57 17.73 -4.50
CA CYS A 174 -16.44 18.87 -3.64
C CYS A 174 -15.50 19.94 -4.25
N ASP A 175 -16.00 21.17 -4.39
CA ASP A 175 -15.22 22.31 -4.85
C ASP A 175 -14.84 23.22 -3.67
N GLU A 176 -13.54 23.25 -3.34
CA GLU A 176 -13.00 24.07 -2.24
C GLU A 176 -13.09 25.59 -2.50
N LEU A 177 -13.12 26.02 -3.76
CA LEU A 177 -13.16 27.45 -4.09
C LEU A 177 -14.55 28.03 -3.90
N THR A 178 -15.59 27.24 -4.17
CA THR A 178 -16.99 27.66 -4.03
C THR A 178 -17.60 27.22 -2.70
N GLY A 179 -17.08 26.15 -2.08
CA GLY A 179 -17.67 25.53 -0.90
C GLY A 179 -18.98 24.82 -1.21
N GLU A 180 -19.08 24.25 -2.42
CA GLU A 180 -20.30 23.60 -2.92
C GLU A 180 -20.01 22.17 -3.37
N CYS A 181 -21.01 21.31 -3.21
CA CYS A 181 -21.01 19.97 -3.78
C CYS A 181 -21.73 20.02 -5.13
N SER A 182 -21.15 19.38 -6.14
CA SER A 182 -21.71 19.30 -7.49
C SER A 182 -21.87 17.85 -7.91
N ALA A 183 -22.93 17.56 -8.65
CA ALA A 183 -23.15 16.23 -9.19
C ALA A 183 -21.95 15.79 -10.04
N CYS A 184 -21.51 14.56 -9.80
CA CYS A 184 -20.44 13.94 -10.55
C CYS A 184 -20.86 13.80 -12.03
N PRO A 185 -20.00 14.15 -13.01
CA PRO A 185 -20.28 13.94 -14.42
C PRO A 185 -20.52 12.48 -14.82
N CYS A 186 -20.01 11.53 -14.02
CA CYS A 186 -20.17 10.10 -14.20
C CYS A 186 -20.24 9.40 -12.84
N ASP A 187 -21.14 8.44 -12.64
CA ASP A 187 -21.18 7.60 -11.42
C ASP A 187 -20.68 6.17 -11.69
N SER A 188 -20.52 5.85 -12.98
CA SER A 188 -20.08 4.54 -13.46
C SER A 188 -19.40 4.67 -14.83
N ASP A 189 -18.63 3.66 -15.21
CA ASP A 189 -17.99 3.59 -16.54
C ASP A 189 -19.01 3.69 -17.69
N ALA A 190 -20.26 3.25 -17.46
CA ALA A 190 -21.32 3.32 -18.46
C ALA A 190 -21.80 4.75 -18.74
N ASP A 191 -21.62 5.68 -17.80
CA ASP A 191 -21.97 7.09 -17.99
C ASP A 191 -20.95 7.81 -18.88
N CYS A 192 -19.77 7.22 -19.06
CA CYS A 192 -18.67 7.80 -19.80
C CYS A 192 -18.66 7.44 -21.29
N ASP A 193 -19.46 6.47 -21.76
CA ASP A 193 -19.44 6.01 -23.15
C ASP A 193 -19.75 7.15 -24.15
N ASP A 194 -18.69 7.67 -24.79
CA ASP A 194 -18.73 8.71 -25.81
C ASP A 194 -19.01 8.14 -27.23
N GLY A 195 -19.10 6.81 -27.34
CA GLY A 195 -19.33 6.08 -28.58
C GLY A 195 -18.12 5.99 -29.51
N LEU A 196 -16.93 6.43 -29.08
CA LEU A 196 -15.68 6.29 -29.82
C LEU A 196 -15.00 4.99 -29.39
N ILE A 197 -14.76 4.09 -30.33
CA ILE A 197 -14.09 2.81 -30.02
C ILE A 197 -12.57 2.96 -30.03
N CYS A 198 -12.03 3.97 -30.73
CA CYS A 198 -10.59 4.08 -30.96
C CYS A 198 -9.81 4.63 -29.77
N ASN A 199 -10.44 5.45 -28.92
CA ASN A 199 -9.85 5.93 -27.67
C ASN A 199 -9.96 4.88 -26.53
N GLY A 200 -10.59 3.74 -26.80
CA GLY A 200 -10.72 2.63 -25.85
C GLY A 200 -11.89 2.83 -24.88
N THR A 201 -12.25 1.76 -24.17
CA THR A 201 -13.35 1.80 -23.20
C THR A 201 -13.07 2.83 -22.10
N GLU A 202 -13.95 3.83 -22.00
CA GLU A 202 -13.85 4.88 -21.01
C GLU A 202 -14.17 4.36 -19.60
N THR A 203 -13.48 4.93 -18.62
CA THR A 203 -13.65 4.59 -17.20
C THR A 203 -13.95 5.86 -16.42
N CYS A 204 -14.90 5.78 -15.50
CA CYS A 204 -15.18 6.88 -14.58
C CYS A 204 -14.22 6.81 -13.39
N VAL A 205 -13.28 7.75 -13.33
CA VAL A 205 -12.28 7.84 -12.26
C VAL A 205 -12.38 9.19 -11.59
N ALA A 206 -12.79 9.20 -10.32
CA ALA A 206 -12.89 10.41 -9.50
C ALA A 206 -13.64 11.55 -10.22
N CYS A 207 -14.88 11.27 -10.67
CA CYS A 207 -15.74 12.22 -11.37
C CYS A 207 -15.23 12.71 -12.74
N ALA A 208 -14.23 12.06 -13.31
CA ALA A 208 -13.78 12.31 -14.67
C ALA A 208 -13.88 11.06 -15.54
N CYS A 209 -14.43 11.23 -16.74
CA CYS A 209 -14.36 10.22 -17.78
C CYS A 209 -12.96 10.23 -18.40
N LEU A 210 -12.25 9.12 -18.24
CA LEU A 210 -10.94 8.92 -18.84
C LEU A 210 -11.06 7.91 -19.96
N ALA A 211 -10.58 8.29 -21.14
CA ALA A 211 -10.39 7.38 -22.26
C ALA A 211 -9.48 6.21 -21.86
N GLY A 212 -9.83 5.03 -22.37
CA GLY A 212 -9.11 3.80 -22.09
C GLY A 212 -7.80 3.64 -22.86
N GLU A 213 -7.34 2.40 -22.93
CA GLU A 213 -6.24 2.06 -23.82
C GLU A 213 -6.76 2.01 -25.27
N PRO A 214 -6.13 2.71 -26.22
CA PRO A 214 -6.61 2.76 -27.59
C PRO A 214 -6.70 1.37 -28.19
N LEU A 215 -7.79 1.08 -28.89
CA LEU A 215 -8.08 -0.23 -29.49
C LEU A 215 -6.92 -0.75 -30.34
N CYS A 216 -6.25 0.17 -31.04
CA CYS A 216 -5.18 -0.12 -31.99
C CYS A 216 -3.87 0.45 -31.46
N PRO A 217 -3.06 -0.37 -30.75
CA PRO A 217 -1.78 0.09 -30.22
C PRO A 217 -0.83 0.44 -31.37
N THR A 218 -0.19 1.60 -31.26
CA THR A 218 0.70 2.19 -32.27
C THR A 218 2.03 1.45 -32.43
N GLU A 219 2.31 0.44 -31.59
CA GLU A 219 3.51 -0.38 -31.69
C GLU A 219 3.16 -1.82 -32.07
N ASN A 220 3.32 -2.16 -33.36
CA ASN A 220 3.44 -3.55 -33.77
C ASN A 220 4.92 -3.97 -33.69
N PRO A 221 5.31 -4.86 -32.75
CA PRO A 221 6.70 -5.27 -32.55
C PRO A 221 7.29 -6.10 -33.70
N ARG A 222 6.53 -6.38 -34.77
CA ARG A 222 7.03 -7.12 -35.95
C ARG A 222 7.34 -6.25 -37.17
N THR A 223 6.75 -5.07 -37.31
CA THR A 223 6.89 -4.24 -38.52
C THR A 223 7.33 -2.81 -38.25
N GLY A 224 7.25 -2.32 -37.00
CA GLY A 224 7.68 -0.95 -36.68
C GLY A 224 6.89 0.13 -37.41
N ASP A 225 5.71 -0.21 -37.94
CA ASP A 225 4.96 0.65 -38.85
C ASP A 225 3.61 1.08 -38.27
N PHE A 226 3.28 2.33 -38.56
CA PHE A 226 2.20 3.15 -37.98
C PHE A 226 0.78 2.75 -38.44
N CYS A 227 0.57 1.48 -38.80
CA CYS A 227 -0.52 1.08 -39.69
C CYS A 227 -1.68 0.36 -38.99
N ASN A 228 -1.64 0.37 -37.65
CA ASN A 228 -2.78 0.12 -36.78
C ASN A 228 -3.57 1.42 -36.56
N ALA A 229 -3.99 2.08 -37.64
CA ALA A 229 -4.89 3.22 -37.52
C ALA A 229 -6.29 2.68 -37.19
N CYS A 230 -6.89 3.22 -36.14
CA CYS A 230 -8.26 2.89 -35.80
C CYS A 230 -9.22 3.75 -36.63
N ASP A 231 -10.28 3.13 -37.13
CA ASP A 231 -11.35 3.79 -37.88
C ASP A 231 -12.69 3.59 -37.15
N GLU A 232 -13.34 4.70 -36.80
CA GLU A 232 -14.60 4.73 -36.04
C GLU A 232 -15.79 4.23 -36.88
N GLU A 233 -15.76 4.40 -38.20
CA GLU A 233 -16.85 3.98 -39.10
C GLU A 233 -16.81 2.48 -39.38
N LEU A 234 -15.59 1.92 -39.48
CA LEU A 234 -15.34 0.49 -39.56
C LEU A 234 -15.48 -0.21 -38.19
N GLY A 235 -15.39 0.54 -37.09
CA GLY A 235 -15.48 0.02 -35.73
C GLY A 235 -14.28 -0.86 -35.36
N GLY A 236 -13.08 -0.53 -35.84
CA GLY A 236 -11.93 -1.41 -35.68
C GLY A 236 -10.61 -0.87 -36.22
N CYS A 237 -9.56 -1.66 -36.05
CA CYS A 237 -8.26 -1.36 -36.62
C CYS A 237 -8.28 -1.65 -38.13
N LEU A 238 -7.74 -0.72 -38.91
CA LEU A 238 -7.42 -0.96 -40.29
C LEU A 238 -6.42 -2.13 -40.38
N ALA A 239 -6.76 -3.16 -41.16
CA ALA A 239 -5.84 -4.25 -41.42
C ALA A 239 -4.80 -3.78 -42.45
N PRO A 240 -3.48 -3.89 -42.17
CA PRO A 240 -2.47 -3.60 -43.17
C PRO A 240 -2.55 -4.64 -44.30
N CYS A 241 -2.34 -4.22 -45.54
CA CYS A 241 -2.06 -5.15 -46.62
C CYS A 241 -0.72 -5.86 -46.36
N VAL A 242 -0.60 -7.14 -46.73
CA VAL A 242 0.66 -7.90 -46.58
C VAL A 242 1.31 -8.30 -47.90
N SER A 243 0.64 -8.07 -49.03
CA SER A 243 1.18 -8.28 -50.37
C SER A 243 0.43 -7.46 -51.42
N ASP A 244 1.08 -7.20 -52.55
CA ASP A 244 0.49 -6.52 -53.71
C ASP A 244 -0.77 -7.24 -54.24
N GLU A 245 -0.83 -8.57 -54.15
CA GLU A 245 -2.01 -9.35 -54.58
C GLU A 245 -3.27 -9.11 -53.73
N GLU A 246 -3.14 -8.62 -52.49
CA GLU A 246 -4.31 -8.23 -51.68
C GLU A 246 -4.82 -6.83 -52.03
N CYS A 247 -4.02 -6.09 -52.79
CA CYS A 247 -4.31 -4.73 -53.22
C CYS A 247 -4.87 -4.62 -54.64
N ASP A 248 -4.92 -5.73 -55.38
CA ASP A 248 -5.51 -5.80 -56.72
C ASP A 248 -7.02 -5.58 -56.62
N ASP A 249 -7.47 -4.37 -56.97
CA ASP A 249 -8.87 -3.97 -57.01
C ASP A 249 -9.54 -4.36 -58.34
N GLY A 250 -8.78 -4.95 -59.27
CA GLY A 250 -9.23 -5.39 -60.58
C GLY A 250 -9.47 -4.25 -61.57
N ALA A 251 -9.10 -3.00 -61.25
CA ALA A 251 -9.10 -1.91 -62.20
C ALA A 251 -7.79 -1.91 -62.99
N PHE A 252 -7.90 -1.91 -64.32
CA PHE A 252 -6.74 -1.89 -65.20
C PHE A 252 -6.19 -0.46 -65.36
N CYS A 253 -7.04 0.56 -65.40
CA CYS A 253 -6.61 1.91 -65.78
C CYS A 253 -5.91 2.69 -64.67
N ASN A 254 -6.07 2.32 -63.40
CA ASN A 254 -5.28 2.88 -62.30
C ASN A 254 -3.89 2.20 -62.18
N GLY A 255 -3.69 1.08 -62.87
CA GLY A 255 -2.44 0.33 -62.93
C GLY A 255 -2.16 -0.48 -61.67
N GLN A 256 -1.29 -1.48 -61.82
CA GLN A 256 -1.00 -2.47 -60.77
C GLN A 256 -0.66 -1.84 -59.42
N GLU A 257 -1.47 -2.17 -58.44
CA GLU A 257 -1.41 -1.64 -57.10
C GLU A 257 -0.29 -2.31 -56.32
N THR A 258 0.38 -1.50 -55.50
CA THR A 258 1.48 -1.96 -54.64
C THR A 258 1.07 -1.75 -53.20
N CYS A 259 1.27 -2.78 -52.39
CA CYS A 259 1.10 -2.69 -50.96
C CYS A 259 2.33 -2.00 -50.35
N ASP A 260 2.14 -0.82 -49.76
CA ASP A 260 3.20 -0.12 -49.00
C ASP A 260 3.29 -0.59 -47.54
N GLY A 261 2.72 -1.77 -47.23
CA GLY A 261 2.65 -2.35 -45.89
C GLY A 261 1.50 -1.85 -45.02
N CYS A 262 0.69 -0.90 -45.53
CA CYS A 262 -0.34 -0.20 -44.75
C CYS A 262 -1.59 0.13 -45.57
N SER A 263 -1.37 0.57 -46.80
CA SER A 263 -2.43 0.93 -47.74
C SER A 263 -2.05 0.45 -49.13
N CYS A 264 -3.07 0.20 -49.94
CA CYS A 264 -2.92 -0.11 -51.35
C CYS A 264 -2.71 1.19 -52.14
N LEU A 265 -1.53 1.33 -52.74
CA LEU A 265 -1.22 2.45 -53.62
C LEU A 265 -1.53 2.05 -55.05
N THR A 266 -2.37 2.85 -55.73
CA THR A 266 -2.63 2.65 -57.17
C THR A 266 -1.35 2.79 -57.96
N GLY A 267 -1.19 1.95 -58.99
CA GLY A 267 -0.01 1.96 -59.84
C GLY A 267 0.11 3.16 -60.77
N THR A 268 0.99 3.01 -61.76
CA THR A 268 1.05 3.94 -62.88
C THR A 268 0.06 3.50 -63.95
N PRO A 269 -0.84 4.36 -64.43
CA PRO A 269 -1.78 4.03 -65.50
C PRO A 269 -1.04 3.47 -66.74
N PRO A 270 -1.49 2.33 -67.30
CA PRO A 270 -0.78 1.65 -68.39
C PRO A 270 -0.85 2.39 -69.74
N CYS A 271 -1.74 3.38 -69.87
CA CYS A 271 -1.99 4.12 -71.12
C CYS A 271 -1.42 5.55 -71.05
N PRO A 272 -0.19 5.80 -71.53
CA PRO A 272 0.46 7.13 -71.40
C PRO A 272 -0.15 8.22 -72.28
N GLU A 273 -0.72 7.90 -73.44
CA GLU A 273 -1.28 8.89 -74.40
C GLU A 273 -2.65 8.50 -74.99
N GLY A 274 -3.39 7.58 -74.37
CA GLY A 274 -4.65 7.05 -74.90
C GLY A 274 -5.80 7.06 -73.88
N ALA A 275 -7.04 6.91 -74.37
CA ALA A 275 -8.16 6.60 -73.50
C ALA A 275 -8.01 5.17 -72.98
N CYS A 276 -8.32 4.93 -71.72
CA CYS A 276 -8.27 3.60 -71.13
C CYS A 276 -9.70 3.05 -70.98
N ASP A 277 -9.89 1.78 -71.36
CA ASP A 277 -11.15 1.06 -71.27
C ASP A 277 -11.04 -0.04 -70.20
N GLU A 278 -11.69 0.17 -69.06
CA GLU A 278 -11.71 -0.76 -67.92
C GLU A 278 -12.48 -2.05 -68.21
N GLU A 279 -13.46 -2.04 -69.12
CA GLU A 279 -14.21 -3.26 -69.45
C GLU A 279 -13.43 -4.19 -70.37
N ALA A 280 -12.47 -3.63 -71.12
CA ALA A 280 -11.65 -4.36 -72.09
C ALA A 280 -10.21 -4.60 -71.64
N ASP A 281 -9.82 -4.13 -70.45
CA ASP A 281 -8.44 -4.10 -69.95
C ASP A 281 -7.44 -3.60 -71.01
N ALA A 282 -7.78 -2.51 -71.70
CA ALA A 282 -7.07 -2.10 -72.91
C ALA A 282 -6.92 -0.58 -73.08
N CYS A 283 -5.80 -0.19 -73.68
CA CYS A 283 -5.58 1.18 -74.16
C CYS A 283 -6.21 1.36 -75.54
N MET A 284 -7.03 2.40 -75.68
CA MET A 284 -7.74 2.74 -76.90
C MET A 284 -6.97 3.84 -77.66
N GLY A 285 -6.43 3.45 -78.83
CA GLY A 285 -5.82 4.35 -79.81
C GLY A 285 -4.28 4.32 -79.86
N GLU A 286 -3.71 3.28 -80.50
CA GLU A 286 -2.36 3.35 -81.10
C GLU A 286 -2.42 3.89 -82.54
#